data_AF-A0A6A6NMX0-F1
#
_entry.id   AF-A0A6A6NMX0-F1
#
_cell.length_a   1.000
_cell.length_b   1.000
_cell.length_c   1.000
_cell.angle_alpha   90.00
_cell.angle_beta   90.00
_cell.angle_gamma   90.00
#
_symmetry.space_group_name_H-M   'P 1'
#
loop_
_entity.id
_entity.type
_entity.pdbx_description
1 polymer ?
#
loop_
_entity_poly.entity_id
_entity_poly.type
_entity_poly.pdbx_seq_one_letter_code
_entity_poly.pdbx_strand_id
1 'polypeptide(L)'
;MSFSGMWDDCDMTVEIKESSVAYVAMALFGVHIEVEFQTRHIMGAVIQTPNPTVTLCDIHEQALTNLFGPEIFQAIDTSLLRWQEREEGIRATRCVRMEVSSDPHSSALVKLKLELEQAIRIGTSLGFV
;
A
#
# COMPACT_ATOMS: atom_id res chain seq x y z
N MET A 1 -18.10 13.43 -19.39
CA MET A 1 -17.44 12.47 -20.29
C MET A 1 -17.95 11.08 -19.90
N SER A 2 -18.64 10.38 -20.80
CA SER A 2 -19.14 9.02 -20.54
C SER A 2 -18.10 8.01 -21.00
N PHE A 3 -17.39 7.41 -20.04
CA PHE A 3 -16.34 6.43 -20.29
C PHE A 3 -16.94 5.02 -20.25
N SER A 4 -16.95 4.35 -21.39
CA SER A 4 -17.41 2.97 -21.58
C SER A 4 -16.19 2.08 -21.80
N GLY A 5 -15.55 1.68 -20.70
CA GLY A 5 -14.54 0.63 -20.65
C GLY A 5 -14.68 -0.02 -19.27
N MET A 6 -14.60 -1.34 -19.18
CA MET A 6 -14.76 -2.08 -17.93
C MET A 6 -13.60 -1.70 -16.99
N TRP A 7 -13.89 -1.06 -15.85
CA TRP A 7 -12.86 -0.67 -14.87
C TRP A 7 -12.49 -1.92 -14.06
N ASP A 8 -11.66 -2.78 -14.64
CA ASP A 8 -11.14 -3.94 -13.92
C ASP A 8 -9.92 -3.52 -13.11
N ASP A 9 -10.14 -3.19 -11.83
CA ASP A 9 -9.04 -2.99 -10.88
C ASP A 9 -8.56 -4.34 -10.34
N CYS A 10 -7.25 -4.58 -10.35
CA CYS A 10 -6.63 -5.73 -9.72
C CYS A 10 -5.77 -5.34 -8.51
N ASP A 11 -5.46 -6.32 -7.67
CA ASP A 11 -4.55 -6.15 -6.53
C ASP A 11 -3.17 -6.71 -6.92
N MET A 12 -2.20 -5.81 -7.14
CA MET A 12 -0.79 -6.20 -7.26
C MET A 12 -0.19 -6.28 -5.86
N THR A 13 0.46 -7.40 -5.53
CA THR A 13 1.08 -7.60 -4.21
C THR A 13 2.59 -7.58 -4.33
N VAL A 14 3.23 -6.74 -3.51
CA VAL A 14 4.68 -6.63 -3.38
C VAL A 14 5.08 -7.12 -1.99
N GLU A 15 5.96 -8.12 -1.94
CA GLU A 15 6.53 -8.58 -0.67
C GLU A 15 7.67 -7.65 -0.24
N ILE A 16 7.58 -7.16 1.00
CA ILE A 16 8.59 -6.33 1.64
C ILE A 16 9.38 -7.21 2.60
N LYS A 17 10.68 -7.30 2.35
CA LYS A 17 11.62 -7.99 3.23
C LYS A 17 11.50 -7.46 4.65
N GLU A 18 11.60 -8.37 5.63
CA GLU A 18 11.60 -8.07 7.06
C GLU A 18 12.39 -6.81 7.42
N SER A 19 13.63 -6.70 6.96
CA SER A 19 14.55 -5.61 7.29
C SER A 19 14.09 -4.23 6.79
N SER A 20 13.15 -4.19 5.85
CA SER A 20 12.60 -2.96 5.26
C SER A 20 11.20 -2.62 5.77
N VAL A 21 10.56 -3.49 6.57
CA VAL A 21 9.16 -3.32 7.01
C VAL A 21 8.97 -2.00 7.76
N ALA A 22 9.81 -1.71 8.75
CA ALA A 22 9.69 -0.49 9.55
C ALA A 22 9.90 0.78 8.70
N TYR A 23 10.86 0.75 7.78
CA TYR A 23 11.11 1.87 6.87
C TYR A 23 9.91 2.14 5.95
N VAL A 24 9.35 1.10 5.33
CA VAL A 24 8.20 1.23 4.42
C VAL A 24 6.95 1.69 5.18
N ALA A 25 6.70 1.15 6.37
CA ALA A 25 5.57 1.56 7.21
C ALA A 25 5.66 3.06 7.58
N MET A 26 6.84 3.53 7.96
CA MET A 26 7.06 4.94 8.27
C MET A 26 6.93 5.83 7.03
N ALA A 27 7.53 5.42 5.91
CA ALA A 27 7.55 6.21 4.68
C ALA A 27 6.16 6.37 4.05
N LEU A 28 5.33 5.31 4.07
CA LEU A 28 4.00 5.33 3.46
C LEU A 28 2.91 5.81 4.39
N PHE A 29 2.93 5.37 5.65
CA PHE A 29 1.81 5.53 6.58
C PHE A 29 2.15 6.44 7.77
N GLY A 30 3.40 6.91 7.89
CA GLY A 30 3.85 7.66 9.06
C GLY A 30 3.80 6.83 10.36
N VAL A 31 3.79 5.50 10.23
CA VAL A 31 3.66 4.57 11.35
C VAL A 31 5.03 4.10 11.80
N HIS A 32 5.29 4.21 13.11
CA HIS A 32 6.53 3.75 13.69
C HIS A 32 6.38 2.27 14.12
N ILE A 33 7.37 1.44 13.78
CA ILE A 33 7.38 0.02 14.18
C ILE A 33 8.67 -0.21 14.96
N GLU A 34 8.51 -0.62 16.22
CA GLU A 34 9.61 -1.05 17.08
C GLU A 34 9.54 -2.57 17.30
N VAL A 35 10.66 -3.17 17.69
CA VAL A 35 10.70 -4.58 18.08
C VAL A 35 11.14 -4.65 19.53
N GLU A 36 10.29 -5.20 20.39
CA GLU A 36 10.58 -5.43 21.80
C GLU A 36 10.24 -6.89 22.14
N PHE A 37 11.10 -7.57 22.90
CA PHE A 37 10.88 -8.97 23.33
C PHE A 37 10.39 -9.94 22.23
N GLN A 38 10.96 -9.87 21.03
CA GLN A 38 10.56 -10.70 19.86
C GLN A 38 9.14 -10.44 19.33
N THR A 39 8.58 -9.26 19.58
CA THR A 39 7.28 -8.83 19.06
C THR A 39 7.39 -7.46 18.42
N ARG A 40 6.72 -7.23 17.28
CA ARG A 40 6.59 -5.90 16.68
C ARG A 40 5.54 -5.07 17.41
N HIS A 41 5.94 -3.89 17.87
CA HIS A 41 5.09 -2.87 18.45
C HIS A 41 4.85 -1.77 17.40
N ILE A 42 3.60 -1.63 16.98
CA ILE A 42 3.20 -0.62 16.00
C ILE A 42 2.75 0.63 16.78
N MET A 43 3.59 1.66 16.80
CA MET A 43 3.31 2.93 17.45
C MET A 43 2.65 3.90 16.46
N GLY A 44 1.44 4.34 16.83
CA GLY A 44 0.53 5.20 16.05
C GLY A 44 -0.69 5.57 16.91
N ALA A 45 -1.88 5.73 16.33
CA ALA A 45 -3.14 5.86 17.06
C ALA A 45 -3.51 4.53 17.77
N VAL A 46 -2.71 4.17 18.77
CA VAL A 46 -2.82 3.06 19.74
C VAL A 46 -3.51 1.82 19.17
N ILE A 47 -2.81 1.08 18.32
CA ILE A 47 -3.14 -0.31 17.99
C ILE A 47 -2.11 -1.21 18.67
N GLN A 48 -2.33 -1.50 19.95
CA GLN A 48 -1.67 -2.63 20.63
C GLN A 48 -2.49 -3.88 20.29
N THR A 49 -2.26 -4.46 19.12
CA THR A 49 -3.06 -5.62 18.72
C THR A 49 -2.52 -6.92 19.32
N PRO A 50 -3.38 -7.72 19.98
CA PRO A 50 -3.13 -9.16 20.15
C PRO A 50 -3.34 -9.94 18.85
N ASN A 51 -3.74 -9.28 17.75
CA ASN A 51 -3.88 -9.88 16.43
C ASN A 51 -2.50 -10.15 15.80
N PRO A 52 -2.34 -11.30 15.12
CA PRO A 52 -1.08 -11.65 14.48
C PRO A 52 -0.74 -10.76 13.28
N THR A 53 -1.72 -10.02 12.73
CA THR A 53 -1.54 -9.17 11.55
C THR A 53 -2.33 -7.88 11.68
N VAL A 54 -1.74 -6.76 11.27
CA VAL A 54 -2.34 -5.44 11.18
C VAL A 54 -2.32 -4.96 9.74
N THR A 55 -3.41 -4.32 9.29
CA THR A 55 -3.46 -3.66 7.98
C THR A 55 -3.33 -2.15 8.16
N LEU A 56 -2.32 -1.55 7.54
CA LEU A 56 -2.14 -0.10 7.42
C LEU A 56 -2.78 0.38 6.11
N CYS A 57 -3.52 1.48 6.15
CA CYS A 57 -4.23 2.07 5.01
C CYS A 57 -4.26 3.60 5.14
N ASP A 58 -4.96 4.27 4.21
CA ASP A 58 -5.22 5.71 4.19
C ASP A 58 -3.96 6.57 4.05
N ILE A 59 -3.27 6.41 2.92
CA ILE A 59 -2.04 7.13 2.66
C ILE A 59 -2.27 8.48 1.98
N HIS A 60 -1.39 9.44 2.26
CA HIS A 60 -1.36 10.70 1.53
C HIS A 60 -0.62 10.56 0.19
N GLU A 61 -1.13 11.21 -0.86
CA GLU A 61 -0.56 11.15 -2.22
C GLU A 61 0.94 11.47 -2.27
N GLN A 62 1.42 12.40 -1.44
CA GLN A 62 2.86 12.73 -1.39
C GLN A 62 3.74 11.54 -0.98
N ALA A 63 3.24 10.67 -0.11
CA ALA A 63 3.98 9.47 0.33
C ALA A 63 4.13 8.45 -0.82
N LEU A 64 3.12 8.34 -1.68
CA LEU A 64 3.15 7.46 -2.86
C LEU A 64 4.27 7.84 -3.82
N THR A 65 4.30 9.11 -4.21
CA THR A 65 5.28 9.60 -5.19
C THR A 65 6.70 9.47 -4.64
N ASN A 66 6.89 9.70 -3.33
CA ASN A 66 8.20 9.62 -2.70
C ASN A 66 8.76 8.20 -2.63
N LEU A 67 7.93 7.18 -2.33
CA LEU A 67 8.42 5.81 -2.17
C LEU A 67 8.39 5.02 -3.48
N PHE A 68 7.28 5.05 -4.21
CA PHE A 68 7.08 4.23 -5.41
C PHE A 68 7.40 4.96 -6.71
N GLY A 69 7.62 6.27 -6.65
CA GLY A 69 7.85 7.09 -7.83
C GLY A 69 6.58 7.46 -8.59
N PRO A 70 6.74 8.24 -9.67
CA PRO A 70 5.61 8.82 -10.40
C PRO A 70 4.82 7.78 -11.21
N GLU A 71 5.44 6.69 -11.66
CA GLU A 71 4.76 5.68 -12.48
C GLU A 71 3.65 4.94 -11.70
N ILE A 72 3.99 4.44 -10.50
CA ILE A 72 3.01 3.77 -9.63
C ILE A 72 1.94 4.75 -9.17
N PHE A 73 2.33 5.98 -8.85
CA PHE A 73 1.37 7.02 -8.50
C PHE A 73 0.33 7.24 -9.61
N GLN A 74 0.78 7.37 -10.87
CA GLN A 74 -0.10 7.53 -12.02
C GLN A 74 -1.00 6.31 -12.24
N ALA A 75 -0.48 5.10 -12.06
CA ALA A 75 -1.26 3.87 -12.19
C ALA A 75 -2.34 3.71 -11.10
N ILE A 76 -2.06 4.18 -9.88
CA ILE A 76 -3.07 4.29 -8.82
C ILE A 76 -4.12 5.34 -9.20
N ASP A 77 -3.68 6.45 -9.81
CA ASP A 77 -4.56 7.57 -10.18
C ASP A 77 -5.64 7.20 -11.19
N THR A 78 -5.38 6.18 -12.01
CA THR A 78 -6.34 5.64 -12.99
C THR A 78 -7.28 4.57 -12.42
N SER A 79 -7.07 4.12 -11.18
CA SER A 79 -7.91 3.08 -10.56
C SER A 79 -9.33 3.58 -10.25
N LEU A 80 -10.31 2.66 -10.30
CA LEU A 80 -11.70 2.98 -9.96
C LEU A 80 -11.84 3.47 -8.54
N LEU A 81 -11.15 2.81 -7.61
CA LEU A 81 -11.18 3.21 -6.21
C LEU A 81 -10.67 4.63 -6.02
N ARG A 82 -9.57 5.02 -6.69
CA ARG A 82 -9.04 6.39 -6.55
C ARG A 82 -10.00 7.43 -7.13
N TRP A 83 -10.61 7.12 -8.27
CA TRP A 83 -11.63 8.00 -8.86
C TRP A 83 -12.81 8.20 -7.90
N GLN A 84 -13.35 7.12 -7.32
CA GLN A 84 -14.45 7.19 -6.34
C GLN A 84 -14.08 8.03 -5.11
N GLU A 85 -12.88 7.81 -4.55
CA GLU A 85 -12.39 8.57 -3.40
C GLU A 85 -12.32 10.07 -3.70
N ARG A 86 -11.94 10.46 -4.93
CA ARG A 86 -11.90 11.86 -5.34
C ARG A 86 -13.29 12.47 -5.49
N GLU A 87 -14.24 11.74 -6.07
CA GLU A 87 -15.64 12.18 -6.15
C GLU A 87 -16.25 12.38 -4.75
N GLU A 88 -15.84 11.57 -3.78
CA GLU A 88 -16.24 11.70 -2.37
C GLU A 88 -15.45 12.75 -1.57
N GLY A 89 -14.46 13.42 -2.19
CA GLY A 89 -13.62 14.42 -1.55
C GLY A 89 -12.58 13.85 -0.56
N ILE A 90 -12.31 12.54 -0.61
CA ILE A 90 -11.36 11.85 0.24
C ILE A 90 -9.93 12.07 -0.28
N ARG A 91 -9.12 12.76 0.53
CA ARG A 91 -7.73 13.09 0.16
C ARG A 91 -6.76 11.93 0.34
N ALA A 92 -6.94 11.14 1.40
CA ALA A 92 -6.18 9.92 1.63
C ALA A 92 -6.70 8.79 0.73
N THR A 93 -5.83 7.88 0.31
CA THR A 93 -6.24 6.77 -0.55
C THR A 93 -6.05 5.41 0.11
N ARG A 94 -7.01 4.53 -0.13
CA ARG A 94 -6.99 3.11 0.27
C ARG A 94 -6.52 2.20 -0.86
N CYS A 95 -6.12 2.78 -2.00
CA CYS A 95 -5.53 2.03 -3.11
C CYS A 95 -4.21 1.37 -2.73
N VAL A 96 -3.60 1.74 -1.61
CA VAL A 96 -2.43 1.06 -1.07
C VAL A 96 -2.70 0.64 0.35
N ARG A 97 -2.40 -0.63 0.63
CA ARG A 97 -2.55 -1.24 1.94
C ARG A 97 -1.30 -2.05 2.26
N MET A 98 -0.91 -2.07 3.52
CA MET A 98 0.22 -2.89 3.98
C MET A 98 -0.24 -3.82 5.09
N GLU A 99 0.00 -5.11 4.92
CA GLU A 99 -0.28 -6.14 5.93
C GLU A 99 1.02 -6.47 6.66
N VAL A 100 1.05 -6.22 7.96
CA VAL A 100 2.22 -6.36 8.83
C VAL A 100 1.93 -7.40 9.90
N SER A 101 2.75 -8.44 9.96
CA SER A 101 2.71 -9.44 11.03
C SER A 101 3.31 -8.89 12.34
N SER A 102 2.80 -9.36 13.49
CA SER A 102 3.39 -9.11 14.81
C SER A 102 4.72 -9.85 15.01
N ASP A 103 4.98 -10.91 14.24
CA ASP A 103 6.25 -11.62 14.23
C ASP A 103 7.34 -10.75 13.58
N PRO A 104 8.42 -10.41 14.29
CA PRO A 104 9.50 -9.59 13.75
C PRO A 104 10.22 -10.25 12.58
N HIS A 105 10.22 -11.59 12.48
CA HIS A 105 10.91 -12.35 11.41
C HIS A 105 10.08 -12.51 10.13
N SER A 106 8.85 -12.00 10.13
CA SER A 106 7.93 -12.10 8.99
C SER A 106 8.10 -10.91 8.03
N SER A 107 8.01 -11.19 6.72
CA SER A 107 7.85 -10.17 5.70
C SER A 107 6.51 -9.43 5.86
N ALA A 108 6.36 -8.31 5.15
CA ALA A 108 5.09 -7.61 5.02
C ALA A 108 4.61 -7.64 3.58
N LEU A 109 3.30 -7.54 3.36
CA LEU A 109 2.72 -7.50 2.02
C LEU A 109 2.16 -6.11 1.76
N VAL A 110 2.63 -5.43 0.72
CA VAL A 110 2.02 -4.20 0.22
C VAL A 110 1.14 -4.54 -0.96
N LYS A 111 -0.15 -4.20 -0.86
CA LYS A 111 -1.14 -4.39 -1.92
C LYS A 111 -1.44 -3.06 -2.57
N LEU A 112 -1.31 -3.01 -3.89
CA LEU A 112 -1.60 -1.86 -4.74
C LEU A 112 -2.85 -2.18 -5.57
N LYS A 113 -3.86 -1.33 -5.45
CA LYS A 113 -5.06 -1.34 -6.29
C LYS A 113 -4.76 -0.55 -7.55
N LEU A 114 -4.68 -1.24 -8.67
CA LEU A 114 -4.30 -0.66 -9.95
C LEU A 114 -5.32 -1.08 -11.00
N GLU A 115 -5.51 -0.22 -12.00
CA GLU A 115 -6.18 -0.62 -13.23
C GLU A 115 -5.38 -1.75 -13.91
N LEU A 116 -6.06 -2.78 -14.40
CA LEU A 116 -5.44 -4.01 -14.89
C LEU A 116 -4.36 -3.77 -15.97
N GLU A 117 -4.59 -2.88 -16.93
CA GLU A 117 -3.60 -2.62 -17.98
C GLU A 117 -2.32 -1.99 -17.41
N GLN A 118 -2.47 -1.07 -16.44
CA GLN A 118 -1.32 -0.47 -15.76
C GLN A 118 -0.57 -1.51 -14.92
N ALA A 119 -1.30 -2.40 -14.23
CA ALA A 119 -0.71 -3.46 -13.43
C ALA A 119 0.14 -4.42 -14.28
N ILE A 120 -0.35 -4.83 -15.46
CA ILE A 120 0.41 -5.67 -16.41
C ILE A 120 1.67 -4.95 -16.89
N ARG A 121 1.56 -3.65 -17.22
CA ARG A 121 2.71 -2.84 -17.65
C ARG A 121 3.80 -2.76 -16.58
N ILE A 122 3.40 -2.46 -15.34
CA ILE A 122 4.30 -2.36 -14.19
C ILE A 122 4.94 -3.72 -13.89
N GLY A 123 4.16 -4.81 -13.85
CA GLY A 123 4.67 -6.16 -13.59
C GLY A 123 5.73 -6.58 -14.61
N THR A 124 5.50 -6.27 -15.90
CA THR A 124 6.44 -6.52 -16.97
C THR A 124 7.74 -5.72 -16.80
N SER A 125 7.64 -4.45 -16.41
CA SER A 125 8.82 -3.59 -16.17
C SER A 125 9.66 -4.05 -14.97
N LEU A 126 9.03 -4.71 -13.99
CA LEU A 126 9.68 -5.23 -12.79
C LEU A 126 10.24 -6.66 -12.97
N GLY A 127 10.05 -7.28 -14.15
CA GLY A 127 10.55 -8.63 -14.45
C GLY A 127 9.68 -9.76 -13.93
N PHE A 128 8.40 -9.50 -13.64
CA PHE A 128 7.41 -10.52 -13.27
C PHE A 128 6.60 -10.93 -14.51
N VAL A 129 7.23 -11.63 -15.46
CA VAL A 129 6.56 -12.41 -16.51
C VAL A 129 7.32 -13.70 -16.74
#